data_AF-A0A3B4F506-F1
#
_entry.id   AF-A0A3B4F506-F1
#
_cell.length_a   1.000
_cell.length_b   1.000
_cell.length_c   1.000
_cell.angle_alpha   90.00
_cell.angle_beta   90.00
_cell.angle_gamma   90.00
#
_symmetry.space_group_name_H-M   'P 1'
#
loop_
_entity.id
_entity.type
_entity.pdbx_description
1 polymer ?
#
loop_
_entity_poly.entity_id
_entity_poly.type
_entity_poly.pdbx_seq_one_letter_code
_entity_poly.pdbx_strand_id
1 'polypeptide(L)'
;MLTEVPVTPATRVIDVVEYCKEAGEGECHLAEVWNGHERVLPQELLLLDLLQQWGARRPEVSFYLRHCPSWTQGSQQPLEQSWTTAATAESANDKVPRVELTLSELQEMATRQQQQIEAQQQMLLAKEQRLRYLQQGGRSNQGQSQSEAEKLQRLKERVETQEAKLKKIRAMRGQVDYSKLINGNLCKPKHSVTL
;
A
#
# COMPACT_ATOMS: atom_id res chain seq x y z
N MET A 1 10.29 4.50 -0.31
CA MET A 1 11.25 3.40 -0.02
C MET A 1 11.72 2.84 -1.35
N LEU A 2 12.99 2.46 -1.46
CA LEU A 2 13.51 1.81 -2.67
C LEU A 2 13.53 0.30 -2.39
N THR A 3 12.81 -0.48 -3.18
CA THR A 3 12.78 -1.95 -3.04
C THR A 3 13.54 -2.55 -4.21
N GLU A 4 14.64 -3.24 -3.92
CA GLU A 4 15.40 -3.98 -4.92
C GLU A 4 14.75 -5.37 -5.10
N VAL A 5 14.17 -5.61 -6.28
CA VAL A 5 13.54 -6.89 -6.61
C VAL A 5 14.43 -7.64 -7.60
N PRO A 6 14.89 -8.86 -7.29
CA PRO A 6 15.67 -9.66 -8.23
C PRO A 6 14.79 -10.05 -9.43
N VAL A 7 15.21 -9.66 -10.63
CA VAL A 7 14.47 -9.92 -11.87
C VAL A 7 15.00 -11.18 -12.53
N THR A 8 14.12 -12.15 -12.76
CA THR A 8 14.41 -13.35 -13.56
C THR A 8 13.77 -13.24 -14.95
N PRO A 9 14.16 -14.07 -15.93
CA PRO A 9 13.53 -14.06 -17.26
C PRO A 9 12.03 -14.36 -17.26
N ALA A 10 11.52 -15.01 -16.21
CA ALA A 10 10.09 -15.30 -16.06
C ALA A 10 9.33 -14.22 -15.27
N THR A 11 10.03 -13.25 -14.68
CA THR A 11 9.43 -12.21 -13.82
C THR A 11 8.58 -11.26 -14.65
N ARG A 12 7.28 -11.28 -14.40
CA ARG A 12 6.30 -10.36 -14.97
C ARG A 12 6.13 -9.12 -14.10
N VAL A 13 5.55 -8.08 -14.69
CA VAL A 13 5.17 -6.85 -13.95
C VAL A 13 4.21 -7.19 -12.80
N ILE A 14 3.27 -8.11 -13.00
CA ILE A 14 2.33 -8.54 -11.96
C ILE A 14 3.05 -9.13 -10.74
N ASP A 15 4.08 -9.96 -10.94
CA ASP A 15 4.83 -10.58 -9.84
C ASP A 15 5.53 -9.53 -8.96
N VAL A 16 6.06 -8.47 -9.59
CA VAL A 16 6.69 -7.35 -8.88
C VAL A 16 5.67 -6.51 -8.14
N VAL A 17 4.50 -6.27 -8.75
CA VAL A 17 3.39 -5.58 -8.11
C VAL A 17 2.91 -6.37 -6.90
N GLU A 18 2.70 -7.67 -7.01
CA GLU A 18 2.28 -8.54 -5.89
C GLU A 18 3.33 -8.62 -4.79
N TYR A 19 4.62 -8.67 -5.14
CA TYR A 19 5.70 -8.71 -4.16
C TYR A 19 5.83 -7.41 -3.37
N CYS A 20 5.63 -6.26 -4.02
CA CYS A 20 5.79 -4.94 -3.41
C CYS A 20 4.52 -4.40 -2.75
N LYS A 21 3.34 -4.99 -3.02
CA LYS A 21 2.06 -4.54 -2.50
C LYS A 21 1.90 -4.91 -1.02
N GLU A 22 1.50 -3.96 -0.18
CA GLU A 22 1.24 -4.20 1.23
C GLU A 22 -0.20 -4.72 1.48
N ALA A 23 -0.37 -5.49 2.57
CA ALA A 23 -1.67 -6.03 2.95
C ALA A 23 -2.66 -4.90 3.30
N GLY A 24 -3.71 -4.75 2.48
CA GLY A 24 -4.72 -3.70 2.64
C GLY A 24 -4.71 -2.61 1.56
N GLU A 25 -3.75 -2.66 0.63
CA GLU A 25 -3.69 -1.72 -0.48
C GLU A 25 -4.66 -2.07 -1.63
N GLY A 26 -5.18 -1.04 -2.31
CA GLY A 26 -6.09 -1.16 -3.45
C GLY A 26 -5.42 -1.69 -4.72
N GLU A 27 -6.03 -1.49 -5.89
CA GLU A 27 -5.39 -1.84 -7.16
C GLU A 27 -4.12 -1.03 -7.37
N CYS A 28 -3.03 -1.70 -7.74
CA CYS A 28 -1.71 -1.11 -7.93
C CYS A 28 -1.21 -1.46 -9.33
N HIS A 29 -0.42 -0.57 -9.93
CA HIS A 29 0.24 -0.81 -11.20
C HIS A 29 1.68 -0.31 -11.14
N LEU A 30 2.54 -0.92 -11.95
CA LEU A 30 3.92 -0.48 -12.11
C LEU A 30 3.99 0.53 -13.25
N ALA A 31 4.63 1.67 -13.00
CA ALA A 31 4.90 2.69 -14.00
C ALA A 31 6.41 2.84 -14.18
N GLU A 32 6.85 2.95 -15.43
CA GLU A 32 8.20 3.39 -15.74
C GLU A 32 8.23 4.89 -16.01
N VAL A 33 9.28 5.56 -15.56
CA VAL A 33 9.49 6.98 -15.73
C VAL A 33 10.87 7.19 -16.34
N TRP A 34 10.90 7.84 -17.50
CA TRP A 34 12.14 8.24 -18.16
C TRP A 34 12.02 9.68 -18.64
N ASN A 35 12.98 10.53 -18.26
CA ASN A 35 13.05 11.95 -18.63
C ASN A 35 11.72 12.72 -18.39
N GLY A 36 11.03 12.41 -17.30
CA GLY A 36 9.73 13.02 -16.95
C GLY A 36 8.51 12.44 -17.67
N HIS A 37 8.70 11.49 -18.58
CA HIS A 37 7.61 10.74 -19.20
C HIS A 37 7.28 9.50 -18.36
N GLU A 38 6.05 9.42 -17.88
CA GLU A 38 5.52 8.28 -17.13
C GLU A 38 4.66 7.39 -18.05
N ARG A 39 4.96 6.08 -18.08
CA ARG A 39 4.19 5.08 -18.82
C ARG A 39 3.81 3.92 -17.91
N VAL A 40 2.52 3.56 -17.92
CA VAL A 40 2.01 2.37 -17.22
C VAL A 40 2.46 1.11 -17.95
N LEU A 41 2.95 0.12 -17.21
CA LEU A 41 3.39 -1.16 -17.76
C LEU A 41 2.26 -2.20 -17.73
N PRO A 42 2.04 -2.95 -18.83
CA PRO A 42 1.12 -4.07 -18.85
C PRO A 42 1.51 -5.15 -17.84
N GLN A 43 0.51 -5.76 -17.18
CA GLN A 43 0.73 -6.76 -16.12
C GLN A 43 1.50 -8.01 -16.60
N GLU A 44 1.26 -8.42 -17.84
CA GLU A 44 1.85 -9.61 -18.46
C GLU A 44 3.26 -9.38 -19.04
N LEU A 45 3.74 -8.13 -19.02
CA LEU A 45 5.02 -7.78 -19.61
C LEU A 45 6.18 -8.38 -18.80
N LEU A 46 7.15 -8.97 -19.50
CA LEU A 46 8.37 -9.50 -18.89
C LEU A 46 9.35 -8.37 -18.58
N LEU A 47 9.69 -8.22 -17.30
CA LEU A 47 10.51 -7.11 -16.84
C LEU A 47 11.95 -7.19 -17.37
N LEU A 48 12.46 -8.40 -17.60
CA LEU A 48 13.78 -8.60 -18.18
C LEU A 48 13.86 -8.08 -19.62
N ASP A 49 12.85 -8.35 -20.44
CA ASP A 49 12.79 -7.87 -21.83
C ASP A 49 12.74 -6.34 -21.89
N LEU A 50 11.98 -5.74 -20.97
CA LEU A 50 11.94 -4.28 -20.81
C LEU A 50 13.31 -3.71 -20.47
N LEU A 51 13.98 -4.27 -19.47
CA LEU A 51 15.31 -3.83 -19.08
C LEU A 51 16.32 -4.04 -20.22
N GLN A 52 16.21 -5.13 -20.98
CA GLN A 52 17.03 -5.35 -22.18
C GLN A 52 16.79 -4.28 -23.25
N GLN A 53 15.54 -3.90 -23.51
CA GLN A 53 15.21 -2.83 -24.45
C GLN A 53 15.84 -1.49 -24.07
N TRP A 54 15.94 -1.19 -22.78
CA TRP A 54 16.60 0.03 -22.29
C TRP A 54 18.14 -0.01 -22.41
N GLY A 55 18.76 -1.20 -22.46
CA GLY A 55 20.20 -1.36 -22.70
C GLY A 55 21.08 -0.53 -21.76
N ALA A 56 21.91 0.34 -22.30
CA ALA A 56 22.81 1.23 -21.55
C ALA A 56 22.08 2.34 -20.77
N ARG A 57 20.81 2.60 -21.08
CA ARG A 57 20.00 3.69 -20.49
C ARG A 57 19.19 3.25 -19.28
N ARG A 58 19.33 1.99 -18.84
CA ARG A 58 18.73 1.48 -17.60
C ARG A 58 18.90 2.39 -16.37
N PRO A 59 20.07 2.98 -16.07
CA PRO A 59 20.21 3.81 -14.87
C PRO A 59 19.43 5.14 -14.94
N GLU A 60 18.92 5.52 -16.12
CA GLU A 60 18.10 6.73 -16.31
C GLU A 60 16.60 6.47 -16.14
N VAL A 61 16.20 5.20 -16.04
CA VAL A 61 14.79 4.78 -15.97
C VAL A 61 14.47 4.42 -14.53
N SER A 62 13.40 5.02 -14.01
CA SER A 62 12.90 4.73 -12.67
C SER A 62 11.58 3.98 -12.74
N PHE A 63 11.41 2.97 -11.90
CA PHE A 63 10.15 2.23 -11.77
C PHE A 63 9.46 2.61 -10.47
N TYR A 64 8.17 2.93 -10.55
CA TYR A 64 7.36 3.32 -9.42
C TYR A 64 6.11 2.45 -9.33
N LEU A 65 5.85 1.93 -8.13
CA LEU A 65 4.55 1.34 -7.82
C LEU A 65 3.56 2.50 -7.57
N ARG A 66 2.48 2.54 -8.34
CA ARG A 66 1.42 3.54 -8.21
C ARG A 66 0.15 2.85 -7.73
N HIS A 67 -0.44 3.39 -6.68
CA HIS A 67 -1.77 2.99 -6.25
C HIS A 67 -2.78 3.67 -7.16
N CYS A 68 -3.63 2.88 -7.80
CA CYS A 68 -4.82 3.43 -8.42
C CYS A 68 -5.73 3.87 -7.26
N PRO A 69 -6.08 5.17 -7.13
CA PRO A 69 -7.17 5.52 -6.24
C PRO A 69 -8.35 4.71 -6.74
N SER A 70 -8.97 3.90 -5.88
CA SER A 70 -10.18 3.18 -6.23
C SER A 70 -11.25 4.20 -6.58
N TRP A 71 -11.27 4.63 -7.85
CA TRP A 71 -12.32 5.45 -8.41
C TRP A 71 -13.55 4.57 -8.36
N THR A 72 -14.37 4.85 -7.34
CA THR A 72 -15.75 4.43 -7.16
C THR A 72 -16.18 3.35 -8.15
N GLN A 73 -16.00 2.09 -7.76
CA GLN A 73 -16.70 0.95 -8.33
C GLN A 73 -18.20 1.24 -8.22
N GLY A 74 -18.73 1.90 -9.24
CA GLY A 74 -20.04 2.55 -9.22
C GLY A 74 -20.33 3.40 -10.46
N SER A 75 -19.42 3.45 -11.44
CA SER A 75 -19.74 3.97 -12.77
C SER A 75 -19.19 3.02 -13.82
N GLN A 76 -20.00 2.04 -14.22
CA GLN A 76 -19.83 1.43 -15.53
C GLN A 76 -20.10 2.53 -16.57
N GLN A 77 -19.05 3.15 -17.09
CA GLN A 77 -19.09 3.75 -18.41
C GLN A 77 -17.90 3.22 -19.21
N PRO A 78 -18.13 2.51 -20.32
CA PRO A 78 -17.09 2.23 -21.28
C PRO A 78 -16.89 3.51 -22.10
N LEU A 79 -15.83 4.25 -21.82
CA LEU A 79 -15.33 5.29 -22.73
C LEU A 79 -13.91 4.93 -23.13
N GLU A 80 -13.82 3.90 -23.96
CA GLU A 80 -12.75 3.75 -24.96
C GLU A 80 -12.83 4.97 -25.89
N GLN A 81 -12.16 6.06 -25.51
CA GLN A 81 -11.73 7.07 -26.47
C GLN A 81 -10.29 7.40 -26.15
N SER A 82 -9.42 6.70 -26.86
CA SER A 82 -8.00 6.93 -26.99
C SER A 82 -7.78 8.30 -27.65
N TRP A 83 -7.24 9.27 -26.90
CA TRP A 83 -6.81 10.55 -27.44
C TRP A 83 -5.42 10.36 -28.05
N THR A 84 -5.35 9.84 -29.28
CA THR A 84 -4.13 9.93 -30.09
C THR A 84 -4.13 11.25 -30.83
N THR A 85 -3.45 12.24 -30.25
CA THR A 85 -3.09 13.49 -30.92
C THR A 85 -1.92 13.22 -31.86
N ALA A 86 -2.14 13.15 -33.17
CA ALA A 86 -1.09 13.31 -34.17
C ALA A 86 -1.64 13.68 -35.55
N ALA A 87 -1.23 14.87 -36.02
CA ALA A 87 -0.90 15.24 -37.40
C ALA A 87 -1.96 15.12 -38.52
N THR A 88 -2.32 16.31 -39.04
CA THR A 88 -2.31 16.71 -40.46
C THR A 88 -2.43 15.60 -41.52
N ALA A 89 -3.58 15.51 -42.19
CA ALA A 89 -3.70 15.28 -43.63
C ALA A 89 -5.16 15.35 -44.08
N GLU A 90 -5.42 16.12 -45.12
CA GLU A 90 -6.67 16.11 -45.89
C GLU A 90 -6.92 14.72 -46.49
N SER A 91 -8.06 14.11 -46.23
CA SER A 91 -8.68 13.19 -47.17
C SER A 91 -10.14 12.92 -46.85
N ALA A 92 -10.94 12.90 -47.90
CA ALA A 92 -12.38 12.78 -47.88
C ALA A 92 -12.84 11.38 -47.42
N ASN A 93 -14.02 11.39 -46.79
CA ASN A 93 -14.98 10.28 -46.69
C ASN A 93 -14.59 9.12 -45.77
N ASP A 94 -15.02 9.21 -44.49
CA ASP A 94 -15.38 8.03 -43.70
C ASP A 94 -16.71 8.27 -42.97
N LYS A 95 -17.63 7.32 -43.18
CA LYS A 95 -19.04 7.38 -42.81
C LYS A 95 -19.21 7.11 -41.31
N VAL A 96 -19.00 8.12 -40.48
CA VAL A 96 -19.69 8.16 -39.18
C VAL A 96 -21.12 8.61 -39.46
N PRO A 97 -22.18 7.93 -38.98
CA PRO A 97 -23.53 8.46 -39.09
C PRO A 97 -23.57 9.79 -38.32
N ARG A 98 -23.46 10.90 -39.06
CA ARG A 98 -23.70 12.23 -38.52
C ARG A 98 -25.15 12.26 -38.12
N VAL A 99 -25.41 12.13 -36.82
CA VAL A 99 -26.72 12.43 -36.25
C VAL A 99 -26.89 13.93 -36.41
N GLU A 100 -27.60 14.33 -37.47
CA GLU A 100 -27.98 15.74 -37.67
C GLU A 100 -29.09 16.06 -36.68
N LEU A 101 -28.69 16.58 -35.52
CA LEU A 101 -29.61 17.01 -34.47
C LEU A 101 -30.08 18.43 -34.80
N THR A 102 -31.38 18.64 -34.75
CA THR A 102 -31.97 19.97 -34.90
C THR A 102 -31.50 20.89 -33.77
N LEU A 103 -31.53 22.20 -34.02
CA LEU A 103 -31.15 23.21 -33.01
C LEU A 103 -31.90 23.02 -31.69
N SER A 104 -33.17 22.61 -31.75
CA SER A 104 -34.00 22.33 -30.59
C SER A 104 -33.49 21.13 -29.78
N GLU A 105 -33.07 20.05 -30.44
CA GLU A 105 -32.55 18.86 -29.78
C GLU A 105 -31.20 19.14 -29.12
N LEU A 106 -30.30 19.89 -29.77
CA LEU A 106 -29.05 20.34 -29.18
C LEU A 106 -29.27 21.19 -27.94
N GLN A 107 -30.23 22.11 -27.99
CA GLN A 107 -30.58 22.96 -26.86
C GLN A 107 -31.19 22.15 -25.71
N GLU A 108 -32.03 21.15 -26.00
CA GLU A 108 -32.57 20.24 -24.98
C GLU A 108 -31.49 19.35 -24.35
N MET A 109 -30.53 18.85 -25.14
CA MET A 109 -29.41 18.10 -24.58
C MET A 109 -28.52 18.98 -23.70
N ALA A 110 -28.25 20.22 -24.13
CA ALA A 110 -27.48 21.16 -23.34
C ALA A 110 -28.15 21.48 -21.99
N THR A 111 -29.47 21.69 -21.97
CA THR A 111 -30.20 21.94 -20.72
C THR A 111 -30.22 20.72 -19.82
N ARG A 112 -30.43 19.52 -20.37
CA ARG A 112 -30.35 18.26 -19.61
C ARG A 112 -28.96 18.04 -19.03
N GLN A 113 -27.90 18.28 -19.81
CA GLN A 113 -26.52 18.19 -19.33
C GLN A 113 -26.26 19.19 -18.20
N GLN A 114 -26.70 20.43 -18.36
CA GLN A 114 -26.54 21.47 -17.35
C GLN A 114 -27.23 21.08 -16.03
N GLN A 115 -28.45 20.58 -16.08
CA GLN A 115 -29.17 20.08 -14.91
C GLN A 115 -28.44 18.90 -14.24
N GLN A 116 -27.88 17.99 -15.04
CA GLN A 116 -27.10 16.86 -14.52
C GLN A 116 -25.82 17.32 -13.81
N ILE A 117 -25.11 18.30 -14.38
CA ILE A 117 -23.92 18.91 -13.77
C ILE A 117 -24.29 19.58 -12.44
N GLU A 118 -25.37 20.35 -12.40
CA GLU A 118 -25.85 21.02 -11.19
C GLU A 118 -26.24 20.02 -10.10
N ALA A 119 -26.94 18.94 -10.46
CA ALA A 119 -27.28 17.87 -9.52
C ALA A 119 -26.03 17.17 -8.96
N GLN A 120 -25.03 16.91 -9.81
CA GLN A 120 -23.75 16.34 -9.38
C GLN A 120 -22.99 17.30 -8.45
N GLN A 121 -22.96 18.60 -8.76
CA GLN A 121 -22.32 19.60 -7.90
C GLN A 121 -22.98 19.67 -6.51
N GLN A 122 -24.32 19.66 -6.45
CA GLN A 122 -25.03 19.61 -5.16
C GLN A 122 -24.69 18.36 -4.36
N MET A 123 -24.61 17.19 -5.01
CA MET A 123 -24.21 15.95 -4.35
C MET A 123 -22.77 16.01 -3.83
N LEU A 124 -21.84 16.58 -4.60
CA LEU A 124 -20.46 16.75 -4.18
C LEU A 124 -20.36 17.65 -2.95
N LEU A 125 -21.05 18.79 -2.94
CA LEU A 125 -21.09 19.70 -1.78
C LEU A 125 -21.64 19.01 -0.53
N ALA A 126 -22.70 18.22 -0.66
CA ALA A 126 -23.27 17.45 0.45
C ALA A 126 -22.27 16.39 1.00
N LYS A 127 -21.54 15.71 0.10
CA LYS A 127 -20.48 14.75 0.48
C LYS A 127 -19.32 15.44 1.20
N GLU A 128 -18.86 16.60 0.70
CA GLU A 128 -17.81 17.38 1.35
C GLU A 128 -18.20 17.83 2.76
N GLN A 129 -19.43 18.30 2.94
CA GLN A 129 -19.92 18.70 4.27
C GLN A 129 -19.93 17.51 5.24
N ARG A 130 -20.39 16.34 4.79
CA ARG A 130 -20.38 15.11 5.59
C ARG A 130 -18.95 14.67 5.95
N LEU A 131 -18.01 14.76 5.00
CA LEU A 131 -16.60 14.47 5.24
C LEU A 131 -16.01 15.40 6.31
N ARG A 132 -16.27 16.71 6.24
CA ARG A 132 -15.81 17.65 7.28
C ARG A 132 -16.36 17.31 8.66
N TYR A 133 -17.64 16.93 8.76
CA TYR A 133 -18.25 16.54 10.03
C TYR A 133 -17.57 15.31 10.64
N LEU A 134 -17.32 14.27 9.83
CA LEU A 134 -16.63 13.06 10.28
C LEU A 134 -15.17 13.34 10.64
N GLN A 135 -14.48 14.20 9.89
CA GLN A 135 -13.10 14.58 10.19
C GLN A 135 -12.98 15.33 11.52
N GLN A 136 -13.95 16.17 11.86
CA GLN A 136 -13.97 16.89 13.14
C GLN A 136 -14.15 15.91 14.33
N GLY A 137 -15.06 14.93 14.20
CA GLY A 137 -15.23 13.88 15.23
C GLY A 137 -14.04 12.93 15.33
N GLY A 138 -13.39 12.59 14.21
CA GLY A 138 -12.21 11.73 14.17
C GLY A 138 -10.97 12.33 14.83
N ARG A 139 -10.78 13.66 14.74
CA ARG A 139 -9.66 14.37 15.38
C ARG A 139 -9.68 14.28 16.90
N SER A 140 -10.86 14.37 17.52
CA SER A 140 -11.02 14.22 18.97
C SER A 140 -10.65 12.80 19.43
N ASN A 141 -11.03 11.79 18.65
CA ASN A 141 -10.73 10.39 18.94
C ASN A 141 -9.24 10.06 18.75
N GLN A 142 -8.58 10.66 17.75
CA GLN A 142 -7.16 10.40 17.47
C GLN A 142 -6.25 10.78 18.65
N GLY A 143 -6.55 11.88 19.35
CA GLY A 143 -5.80 12.26 20.56
C GLY A 143 -5.99 11.30 21.74
N GLN A 144 -7.19 10.74 21.92
CA GLN A 144 -7.43 9.71 22.93
C GLN A 144 -6.70 8.40 22.60
N SER A 145 -6.74 7.94 21.34
CA SER A 145 -6.06 6.72 20.93
C SER A 145 -4.53 6.81 21.09
N GLN A 146 -3.92 7.98 20.87
CA GLN A 146 -2.49 8.18 21.12
C GLN A 146 -2.16 8.08 22.61
N SER A 147 -2.96 8.70 23.49
CA SER A 147 -2.74 8.61 24.95
C SER A 147 -2.90 7.17 25.47
N GLU A 148 -3.85 6.42 24.94
CA GLU A 148 -4.01 5.00 25.29
C GLU A 148 -2.83 4.15 24.81
N ALA A 149 -2.33 4.39 23.59
CA ALA A 149 -1.16 3.70 23.05
C ALA A 149 0.09 3.93 23.90
N GLU A 150 0.34 5.15 24.36
CA GLU A 150 1.46 5.46 25.26
C GLU A 150 1.35 4.76 26.62
N LYS A 151 0.14 4.72 27.20
CA LYS A 151 -0.10 3.99 28.47
C LYS A 151 0.14 2.49 28.30
N LEU A 152 -0.31 1.92 27.19
CA LEU A 152 -0.06 0.52 26.83
C LEU A 152 1.43 0.23 26.67
N GLN A 153 2.18 1.10 26.01
CA GLN A 153 3.63 0.94 25.85
C GLN A 153 4.35 0.93 27.21
N ARG A 154 4.05 1.87 28.10
CA ARG A 154 4.63 1.89 29.46
C ARG A 154 4.30 0.64 30.26
N LEU A 155 3.09 0.09 30.08
CA LEU A 155 2.70 -1.15 30.74
C LEU A 155 3.53 -2.34 30.22
N LYS A 156 3.74 -2.43 28.91
CA LYS A 156 4.60 -3.45 28.29
C LYS A 156 6.03 -3.40 28.82
N GLU A 157 6.66 -2.23 28.85
CA GLU A 157 8.02 -2.04 29.36
C GLU A 157 8.15 -2.47 30.84
N ARG A 158 7.12 -2.18 31.65
CA ARG A 158 7.06 -2.62 33.04
C ARG A 158 6.94 -4.14 33.16
N VAL A 159 6.12 -4.77 32.33
CA VAL A 159 5.98 -6.23 32.29
C VAL A 159 7.31 -6.87 31.89
N GLU A 160 7.94 -6.42 30.81
CA GLU A 160 9.25 -6.92 30.37
C GLU A 160 10.32 -6.77 31.46
N THR A 161 10.34 -5.63 32.16
CA THR A 161 11.25 -5.40 33.29
C THR A 161 11.00 -6.39 34.42
N GLN A 162 9.73 -6.66 34.76
CA GLN A 162 9.38 -7.63 35.79
C GLN A 162 9.71 -9.06 35.37
N GLU A 163 9.50 -9.42 34.11
CA GLU A 163 9.88 -10.71 33.55
C GLU A 163 11.39 -10.94 33.60
N ALA A 164 12.19 -9.93 33.24
CA ALA A 164 13.64 -9.98 33.36
C ALA A 164 14.11 -10.19 34.80
N LYS A 165 13.50 -9.47 35.76
CA LYS A 165 13.77 -9.65 37.20
C LYS A 165 13.41 -11.05 37.66
N LEU A 166 12.24 -11.57 37.27
CA LEU A 166 11.81 -12.93 37.61
C LEU A 166 12.75 -14.00 37.03
N LYS A 167 13.22 -13.81 35.78
CA LYS A 167 14.21 -14.70 35.15
C LYS A 167 15.51 -14.72 35.94
N LYS A 168 16.00 -13.56 36.39
CA LYS A 168 17.19 -13.47 37.24
C LYS A 168 17.00 -14.15 38.60
N ILE A 169 15.86 -13.96 39.26
CA ILE A 169 15.55 -14.64 40.53
C ILE A 169 15.51 -16.16 40.35
N ARG A 170 14.87 -16.66 39.28
CA ARG A 170 14.85 -18.11 38.98
C ARG A 170 16.26 -18.66 38.77
N ALA A 171 17.11 -17.95 38.02
CA ALA A 171 18.50 -18.34 37.81
C ALA A 171 19.31 -18.37 39.12
N MET A 172 19.22 -17.31 39.92
CA MET A 172 19.90 -17.23 41.22
C MET A 172 19.45 -18.34 42.17
N ARG A 173 18.15 -18.68 42.19
CA ARG A 173 17.64 -19.80 43.00
C ARG A 173 18.24 -21.13 42.58
N GLY A 174 18.31 -21.41 41.27
CA GLY A 174 18.97 -22.62 40.76
C GLY A 174 20.44 -22.71 41.15
N GLN A 175 21.16 -21.59 41.15
CA GLN A 175 22.55 -21.54 41.61
C GLN A 175 22.69 -21.80 43.12
N VAL A 176 21.81 -21.22 43.93
CA VAL A 176 21.78 -21.47 45.39
C VAL A 176 21.49 -22.94 45.68
N ASP A 177 20.52 -23.54 44.99
CA ASP A 177 20.16 -24.95 45.17
C ASP A 177 21.30 -25.89 44.72
N TYR A 178 22.00 -25.57 43.63
CA TYR A 178 23.22 -26.28 43.21
C TYR A 178 24.33 -26.19 44.28
N SER A 179 24.57 -25.00 44.82
CA SER A 179 25.57 -24.79 45.89
C SER A 179 25.23 -25.58 47.16
N LYS A 180 23.95 -25.66 47.55
CA LYS A 180 23.50 -26.50 48.68
C LYS A 180 23.76 -27.98 48.42
N LEU A 181 23.53 -28.47 47.21
CA LEU A 181 23.76 -29.87 46.85
C LEU A 181 25.26 -30.24 46.91
N ILE A 182 26.12 -29.36 46.38
CA ILE A 182 27.58 -29.57 46.42
C ILE A 182 28.09 -29.54 47.86
N ASN A 183 27.74 -28.52 48.64
CA ASN A 183 28.16 -28.40 50.03
C ASN A 183 27.59 -29.52 50.92
N GLY A 184 26.35 -29.95 50.67
CA GLY A 184 25.72 -31.06 51.37
C GLY A 184 26.39 -32.41 51.11
N ASN A 185 26.92 -32.64 49.90
CA ASN A 185 27.68 -33.86 49.59
C ASN A 185 29.10 -33.83 50.21
N LEU A 186 29.70 -32.67 50.38
CA LEU A 186 31.01 -32.52 51.05
C LEU A 186 30.94 -32.76 52.58
N CYS A 187 29.76 -32.57 53.18
CA CYS A 187 29.55 -32.74 54.63
C CYS A 187 29.14 -34.16 55.05
N LYS A 188 29.01 -35.11 54.11
CA LYS A 188 28.70 -36.51 54.44
C LYS A 188 29.96 -37.19 55.01
N PRO A 189 29.88 -37.85 56.18
CA PRO A 189 31.03 -38.50 56.78
C PRO A 189 31.57 -39.59 55.83
N LYS A 190 32.85 -39.49 55.48
CA LYS A 190 33.57 -40.59 54.82
C LYS A 190 33.69 -41.70 55.86
N HIS A 191 32.89 -42.76 55.73
CA HIS A 191 33.11 -43.98 56.49
C HIS A 191 34.47 -44.57 56.07
N SER A 192 35.52 -44.31 56.85
CA SER A 192 36.78 -45.03 56.77
C SER A 192 36.63 -46.32 57.57
N VAL A 193 36.49 -47.44 56.88
CA VAL A 193 36.68 -48.78 57.45
C VAL A 193 38.17 -49.07 57.36
N THR A 194 38.81 -49.24 58.51
CA THR A 194 40.18 -49.78 58.60
C THR A 194 40.09 -51.08 59.40
N LEU A 195 40.59 -52.17 58.81
CA LEU A 195 40.68 -53.52 59.36
C LEU A 195 41.54 -53.57 60.63
#